data_AF-A0A4Q2W8C4-F1
#
_entry.id   AF-A0A4Q2W8C4-F1
#
_cell.length_a   1.000
_cell.length_b   1.000
_cell.length_c   1.000
_cell.angle_alpha   90.00
_cell.angle_beta   90.00
_cell.angle_gamma   90.00
#
_symmetry.space_group_name_H-M   'P 1'
#
loop_
_entity.id
_entity.type
_entity.pdbx_description
1 polymer ?
#
loop_
_entity_poly.entity_id
_entity_poly.type
_entity_poly.pdbx_seq_one_letter_code
_entity_poly.pdbx_strand_id
1 'polypeptide(L)'
;MFMPESPRWLVQVNQAEKATATLMALKYRSEIDEAISTEIAQIESSLENARQERTSLMSLFSKNKEKLGYRFFCVYFYSLCSKCAAEISSQPTHRLFFKTISALA
;
A
#
# COMPACT_ATOMS: atom_id res chain seq x y z
N MET A 1 -14.46 11.64 -13.11
CA MET A 1 -13.66 11.17 -11.96
C MET A 1 -12.28 10.82 -12.50
N PHE A 2 -11.34 11.76 -12.46
CA PHE A 2 -9.95 11.55 -12.88
C PHE A 2 -9.11 11.60 -11.62
N MET A 3 -8.60 10.44 -11.21
CA MET A 3 -7.68 10.35 -10.09
C MET A 3 -6.28 10.47 -10.69
N PRO A 4 -5.45 11.43 -10.24
CA PRO A 4 -4.15 11.64 -10.84
C PRO A 4 -3.24 10.45 -10.50
N GLU A 5 -2.33 10.13 -11.42
CA GLU A 5 -1.36 9.04 -11.25
C GLU A 5 -0.46 9.25 -10.03
N SER A 6 0.06 8.19 -9.43
CA SER A 6 0.85 8.35 -8.20
C SER A 6 2.14 9.17 -8.46
N PRO A 7 2.46 10.19 -7.64
CA PRO A 7 3.68 10.99 -7.79
C PRO A 7 4.95 10.12 -7.77
N ARG A 8 4.95 9.06 -6.95
CA ARG A 8 6.07 8.12 -6.83
C ARG A 8 6.33 7.36 -8.13
N TRP A 9 5.29 6.92 -8.83
CA TRP A 9 5.43 6.27 -10.14
C TRP A 9 5.97 7.25 -11.18
N LEU A 10 5.49 8.50 -11.17
CA LEU A 10 5.95 9.56 -12.07
C LEU A 10 7.45 9.87 -11.89
N VAL A 11 7.93 9.95 -10.66
CA VAL A 11 9.38 10.07 -10.36
C VAL A 11 10.14 8.83 -10.86
N GLN A 12 9.58 7.62 -10.68
CA GLN A 12 10.22 6.38 -11.11
C GLN A 12 10.40 6.30 -12.64
N VAL A 13 9.50 6.89 -13.43
CA VAL A 13 9.58 6.96 -14.90
C VAL A 13 10.28 8.23 -15.43
N ASN A 14 11.05 8.92 -14.56
CA ASN A 14 11.76 10.19 -14.87
C ASN A 14 10.84 11.34 -15.33
N GLN A 15 9.58 11.36 -14.91
CA GLN A 15 8.63 12.46 -15.15
C GLN A 15 8.46 13.32 -13.89
N ALA A 16 9.57 13.87 -13.39
CA ALA A 16 9.59 14.66 -12.14
C ALA A 16 8.67 15.88 -12.19
N GLU A 17 8.61 16.60 -13.32
CA GLU A 17 7.72 17.78 -13.48
C GLU A 17 6.24 17.41 -13.31
N LYS A 18 5.82 16.29 -13.89
CA LYS A 18 4.45 15.78 -13.76
C LYS A 18 4.17 15.26 -12.36
N ALA A 19 5.18 14.70 -11.68
CA ALA A 19 5.09 14.31 -10.28
C ALA A 19 4.83 15.52 -9.38
N THR A 20 5.55 16.62 -9.59
CA THR A 20 5.37 17.89 -8.89
C THR A 20 3.96 18.45 -9.10
N ALA A 21 3.49 18.50 -10.35
CA ALA A 21 2.13 18.95 -10.68
C ALA A 21 1.05 18.11 -9.99
N THR A 22 1.26 16.79 -9.93
CA THR A 22 0.33 15.87 -9.27
C THR A 22 0.37 16.02 -7.75
N LEU A 23 1.55 16.22 -7.17
CA LEU A 23 1.73 16.42 -5.73
C LEU A 23 1.14 17.77 -5.27
N MET A 24 1.27 18.82 -6.09
CA MET A 24 0.58 20.11 -5.90
C MET A 24 -0.93 19.94 -5.89
N ALA A 25 -1.49 19.20 -6.86
CA ALA A 25 -2.92 18.93 -6.95
C ALA A 25 -3.44 18.13 -5.74
N LEU A 26 -2.68 17.14 -5.24
CA LEU A 26 -3.03 16.35 -4.06
C LEU A 26 -2.98 17.15 -2.76
N LYS A 27 -2.10 18.15 -2.66
CA LYS A 27 -1.93 18.99 -1.47
C LYS A 27 -2.72 20.30 -1.50
N TYR A 28 -3.46 20.55 -2.58
CA TYR A 28 -4.19 21.81 -2.79
C TYR A 28 -3.29 23.05 -2.66
N ARG A 29 -2.03 22.93 -3.13
CA ARG A 29 -1.03 24.01 -3.12
C ARG A 29 -0.88 24.56 -4.53
N SER A 30 -0.89 25.89 -4.67
CA SER A 30 -0.78 26.57 -5.97
C SER A 30 0.65 26.99 -6.34
N GLU A 31 1.57 26.99 -5.37
CA GLU A 31 2.97 27.38 -5.56
C GLU A 31 3.92 26.22 -5.30
N ILE A 32 5.02 26.20 -6.06
CA ILE A 32 6.15 25.30 -5.84
C ILE A 32 6.88 25.79 -4.60
N ASP A 33 6.41 25.31 -3.46
CA ASP A 33 7.00 25.59 -2.15
C ASP A 33 8.21 24.67 -1.89
N GLU A 34 9.12 25.09 -1.01
CA GLU A 34 10.30 24.30 -0.62
C GLU A 34 9.89 22.91 -0.08
N ALA A 35 8.73 22.83 0.57
CA ALA A 35 8.13 21.58 1.04
C ALA A 35 7.88 20.56 -0.09
N ILE A 36 7.45 21.01 -1.28
CA ILE A 36 7.15 20.13 -2.42
C ILE A 36 8.44 19.60 -3.04
N SER A 37 9.44 20.47 -3.20
CA SER A 37 10.77 20.07 -3.67
C SER A 37 11.42 19.06 -2.71
N THR A 38 11.29 19.30 -1.40
CA THR A 38 11.78 18.38 -0.36
C THR A 38 11.11 17.01 -0.45
N GLU A 39 9.79 16.95 -0.66
CA GLU A 39 9.08 15.67 -0.80
C GLU A 39 9.48 14.90 -2.06
N ILE A 40 9.66 15.59 -3.19
CA ILE A 40 10.16 14.94 -4.41
C ILE A 40 11.56 14.37 -4.17
N ALA A 41 12.46 15.13 -3.54
CA ALA A 41 13.80 14.65 -3.19
C ALA A 41 13.77 13.45 -2.21
N GLN A 42 12.84 13.44 -1.26
CA GLN A 42 12.61 12.29 -0.36
C GLN A 42 12.12 11.06 -1.13
N ILE A 43 11.24 11.24 -2.11
CA ILE A 43 10.74 10.17 -2.98
C ILE A 43 11.88 9.60 -3.83
N GLU A 44 12.71 10.46 -4.43
CA GLU A 44 13.89 10.06 -5.21
C GLU A 44 14.89 9.27 -4.36
N SER A 45 15.24 9.78 -3.18
CA SER A 45 16.11 9.08 -2.22
C SER A 45 15.55 7.71 -1.82
N SER A 46 14.24 7.65 -1.54
CA SER A 46 13.56 6.39 -1.20
C SER A 46 13.52 5.40 -2.38
N LEU A 47 13.42 5.88 -3.61
CA LEU A 47 13.45 5.05 -4.81
C LEU A 47 14.85 4.52 -5.09
N GLU A 48 15.89 5.32 -4.85
CA GLU A 48 17.27 4.89 -5.01
C GLU A 48 17.63 3.82 -3.98
N ASN A 49 17.25 4.02 -2.72
CA ASN A 49 17.35 3.00 -1.68
C ASN A 49 16.60 1.72 -2.07
N ALA A 50 15.37 1.85 -2.60
CA ALA A 50 14.58 0.69 -3.04
C ALA A 50 15.18 -0.02 -4.27
N ARG A 51 15.89 0.70 -5.15
CA ARG A 51 16.63 0.10 -6.28
C ARG A 51 17.84 -0.68 -5.79
N GLN A 52 18.57 -0.14 -4.82
CA GLN A 52 19.71 -0.79 -4.19
C GLN A 52 19.26 -2.00 -3.35
N GLU A 53 18.10 -1.90 -2.71
CA GLU A 53 17.41 -2.97 -1.98
C GLU A 53 16.50 -3.82 -2.86
N ARG A 54 16.71 -3.88 -4.20
CA ARG A 54 16.08 -4.90 -5.05
C ARG A 54 16.64 -6.28 -4.71
N THR A 55 16.27 -6.74 -3.53
CA THR A 55 16.57 -8.04 -2.97
C THR A 55 15.75 -9.05 -3.76
N SER A 56 16.42 -9.98 -4.43
CA SER A 56 15.77 -11.15 -5.05
C SER A 56 14.83 -11.81 -4.04
N LEU A 57 13.67 -12.31 -4.47
CA LEU A 57 12.71 -12.98 -3.58
C LEU A 57 13.37 -14.11 -2.76
N MET A 58 14.41 -14.74 -3.31
CA MET A 58 15.27 -15.71 -2.63
C MET A 58 15.95 -15.12 -1.37
N SER A 59 16.41 -13.87 -1.45
CA SER A 59 17.06 -13.17 -0.33
C SER A 59 16.10 -12.70 0.75
N LEU A 60 14.79 -12.63 0.46
CA LEU A 60 13.77 -12.51 1.50
C LEU A 60 13.69 -13.80 2.34
N PHE A 61 13.93 -14.98 1.76
CA PHE A 61 13.93 -16.23 2.52
C PHE A 61 15.24 -16.46 3.29
N SER A 62 16.38 -16.00 2.76
CA SER A 62 17.70 -16.29 3.36
C SER A 62 18.21 -15.28 4.40
N LYS A 63 17.80 -14.01 4.36
CA LYS A 63 18.32 -12.97 5.27
C LYS A 63 17.32 -12.65 6.38
N ASN A 64 17.73 -12.92 7.63
CA ASN A 64 17.23 -12.38 8.91
C ASN A 64 16.11 -13.18 9.59
N LYS A 65 16.52 -14.01 10.57
CA LYS A 65 15.62 -14.68 11.53
C LYS A 65 14.81 -13.68 12.37
N GLU A 66 15.34 -12.49 12.59
CA GLU A 66 14.69 -11.38 13.32
C GLU A 66 13.53 -10.71 12.56
N LYS A 67 13.57 -10.68 11.21
CA LYS A 67 12.43 -10.21 10.38
C LYS A 67 11.47 -11.33 10.00
N LEU A 68 11.81 -12.58 10.31
CA LEU A 68 11.04 -13.75 9.94
C LEU A 68 9.70 -13.81 10.69
N GLY A 69 9.68 -13.43 11.98
CA GLY A 69 8.46 -13.38 12.79
C GLY A 69 7.40 -12.41 12.23
N TYR A 70 7.81 -11.19 11.88
CA TYR A 70 6.91 -10.21 11.29
C TYR A 70 6.35 -10.67 9.94
N ARG A 71 7.16 -11.34 9.11
CA ARG A 71 6.71 -11.90 7.82
C ARG A 71 5.67 -13.01 8.01
N PHE A 72 5.90 -13.93 8.95
CA PHE A 72 4.90 -14.95 9.28
C PHE A 72 3.62 -14.34 9.86
N PHE A 73 3.75 -13.32 10.70
CA PHE A 73 2.60 -12.58 11.23
C PHE A 73 1.78 -11.91 10.12
N CYS A 74 2.43 -11.24 9.15
CA CYS A 74 1.75 -10.65 8.00
C CYS A 74 1.01 -11.71 7.15
N VAL A 75 1.65 -12.85 6.85
CA VAL A 75 1.03 -13.92 6.05
C VAL A 75 -0.15 -14.56 6.81
N TYR A 76 0.01 -14.74 8.12
CA TYR A 76 -1.04 -15.23 8.99
C TYR A 76 -2.23 -14.27 9.04
N PHE A 77 -1.98 -12.98 9.24
CA PHE A 77 -3.02 -11.94 9.26
C PHE A 77 -3.75 -11.83 7.92
N TYR A 78 -3.02 -11.84 6.80
CA TYR A 78 -3.62 -11.87 5.46
C TYR A 78 -4.52 -13.09 5.27
N SER A 79 -4.08 -14.27 5.73
CA SER A 79 -4.87 -15.49 5.66
C SER A 79 -6.14 -15.44 6.51
N LEU A 80 -6.07 -14.89 7.72
CA LEU A 80 -7.26 -14.68 8.56
C LEU A 80 -8.27 -13.76 7.88
N CYS A 81 -7.83 -12.61 7.38
CA CYS A 81 -8.70 -11.64 6.71
C CYS A 81 -9.33 -12.23 5.43
N SER A 82 -8.55 -12.94 4.61
CA SER A 82 -9.05 -13.60 3.39
C SER A 82 -10.09 -14.68 3.71
N LYS A 83 -9.92 -15.44 4.79
CA LYS A 83 -10.92 -16.44 5.23
C LYS A 83 -12.19 -15.78 5.79
N CYS A 84 -12.06 -14.70 6.57
CA CYS A 84 -13.21 -13.91 7.01
C CYS A 84 -13.99 -13.30 5.84
N ALA A 85 -13.29 -12.78 4.82
CA ALA A 85 -13.91 -12.23 3.61
C ALA A 85 -14.59 -13.32 2.75
N ALA A 86 -13.98 -14.50 2.64
CA ALA A 86 -14.54 -15.62 1.88
C ALA A 86 -15.86 -16.13 2.50
N GLU A 87 -15.92 -16.27 3.83
CA GLU A 87 -17.12 -16.69 4.55
C GLU A 87 -18.31 -15.73 4.33
N ILE A 88 -18.05 -14.43 4.21
CA ILE A 88 -19.10 -13.42 3.96
C ILE A 88 -19.65 -13.53 2.52
N SER A 89 -18.82 -13.93 1.55
CA SER A 89 -19.23 -14.05 0.14
C SER A 89 -19.96 -15.36 -0.20
N SER A 90 -19.71 -16.45 0.54
CA SER A 90 -20.25 -17.78 0.25
C SER A 90 -21.54 -18.12 1.00
N GLN A 91 -21.92 -17.32 2.00
CA GLN A 91 -23.15 -17.55 2.75
C GLN A 91 -24.34 -16.99 1.95
N PRO A 92 -25.35 -17.80 1.60
CA PRO A 92 -26.58 -17.27 1.03
C PRO A 92 -27.21 -16.31 2.05
N THR A 93 -27.59 -15.12 1.58
CA THR A 93 -28.08 -13.98 2.37
C THR A 93 -29.11 -14.33 3.45
N HIS A 94 -29.89 -15.40 3.28
CA HIS A 94 -30.85 -15.88 4.29
C HIS A 94 -30.21 -16.41 5.58
N ARG A 95 -29.01 -17.01 5.53
CA ARG A 95 -28.32 -17.55 6.72
C ARG A 95 -27.69 -16.47 7.60
N LEU A 96 -27.25 -15.37 6.98
CA LEU A 96 -26.74 -14.19 7.71
C LEU A 96 -27.84 -13.58 8.58
N PHE A 97 -29.05 -13.43 8.04
CA PHE A 97 -30.19 -12.85 8.76
C PHE A 97 -30.60 -13.68 9.99
N PHE A 98 -30.65 -15.02 9.83
CA PHE A 98 -31.01 -15.92 10.93
C PHE A 98 -29.97 -15.92 12.06
N LYS A 99 -28.68 -15.80 11.72
CA LYS A 99 -27.60 -15.79 12.70
C LYS A 99 -27.53 -14.46 13.47
N THR A 100 -27.86 -13.34 12.83
CA THR A 100 -28.05 -12.05 13.53
C THR A 100 -29.27 -12.05 14.45
N ILE A 101 -30.40 -12.61 14.02
CA ILE A 101 -31.62 -12.67 14.86
C ILE A 101 -31.39 -13.57 16.07
N SER A 102 -30.78 -14.76 15.90
CA SER A 102 -30.50 -15.67 17.02
C SER A 102 -29.41 -15.18 17.96
N ALA A 103 -28.61 -14.17 17.58
CA ALA A 103 -27.66 -13.51 18.47
C ALA A 103 -28.25 -12.30 19.21
N LEU A 104 -29.45 -11.87 18.80
CA LEU A 104 -30.22 -10.76 19.40
C LEU A 104 -31.40 -11.26 20.28
N ALA A 105 -31.66 -12.57 20.29
CA ALA A 105 -32.64 -13.25 21.15
C ALA A 105 -31.93 -14.08 22.21
#